data_AF-A0A951AHG2-F1
#
_entry.id   AF-A0A951AHG2-F1
#
_cell.length_a   1.000
_cell.length_b   1.000
_cell.length_c   1.000
_cell.angle_alpha   90.00
_cell.angle_beta   90.00
_cell.angle_gamma   90.00
#
_symmetry.space_group_name_H-M   'P 1'
#
loop_
_entity.id
_entity.type
_entity.pdbx_description
1 polymer ?
#
loop_
_entity_poly.entity_id
_entity_poly.type
_entity_poly.pdbx_seq_one_letter_code
_entity_poly.pdbx_strand_id
1 'polypeptide(L)'
;MPGATENYSLGEAVAIGDIGGALKKIWSDGESAMARASLINLAVYSEKTGSLEKNTGLIARIAENRACRALAIGVNRESKENRVEAWVNAHCHPTRAGGKQICSEQISF
;
A
#
# COMPACT_ATOMS: atom_id res chain seq x y z
N MET A 1 -10.67 4.58 -24.16
CA MET A 1 -9.44 3.78 -24.39
C MET A 1 -9.42 2.67 -23.35
N PRO A 2 -9.23 1.39 -23.73
CA PRO A 2 -9.08 0.34 -22.73
C PRO A 2 -7.75 0.57 -22.03
N GLY A 3 -7.81 0.94 -20.75
CA GLY A 3 -6.64 1.25 -19.94
C GLY A 3 -5.76 0.02 -19.84
N ALA A 4 -4.46 0.21 -20.08
CA ALA A 4 -3.45 -0.78 -19.78
C ALA A 4 -3.73 -1.35 -18.38
N THR A 5 -3.80 -2.67 -18.27
CA THR A 5 -3.81 -3.37 -16.99
C THR A 5 -2.44 -3.12 -16.36
N GLU A 6 -2.32 -2.00 -15.64
CA GLU A 6 -1.19 -1.75 -14.77
C GLU A 6 -1.23 -2.84 -13.69
N ASN A 7 -0.25 -3.74 -13.75
CA ASN A 7 -0.05 -4.74 -12.72
C ASN A 7 0.56 -4.03 -11.51
N TYR A 8 -0.30 -3.56 -10.60
CA TYR A 8 0.14 -2.94 -9.36
C TYR A 8 0.70 -4.01 -8.42
N SER A 9 1.96 -3.85 -8.01
CA SER A 9 2.62 -4.71 -7.04
C SER A 9 2.10 -4.43 -5.62
N LEU A 10 1.88 -5.49 -4.83
CA LEU A 10 1.53 -5.39 -3.41
C LEU A 10 2.69 -4.88 -2.55
N GLY A 11 3.91 -4.85 -3.10
CA GLY A 11 5.13 -4.44 -2.41
C GLY A 11 5.93 -5.63 -1.88
N GLU A 12 6.66 -5.41 -0.79
CA GLU A 12 7.51 -6.41 -0.16
C GLU A 12 6.68 -7.35 0.70
N ALA A 13 6.82 -8.66 0.48
CA ALA A 13 6.18 -9.68 1.32
C ALA A 13 6.90 -9.75 2.68
N VAL A 14 6.14 -9.75 3.77
CA VAL A 14 6.68 -9.67 5.13
C VAL A 14 5.97 -10.62 6.07
N ALA A 15 6.66 -11.04 7.14
CA ALA A 15 6.01 -11.73 8.24
C ALA A 15 5.08 -10.76 8.99
N ILE A 16 3.91 -11.23 9.43
CA ILE A 16 2.93 -10.39 10.16
C ILE A 16 3.56 -9.71 11.38
N GLY A 17 4.41 -10.44 12.12
CA GLY A 17 5.11 -9.91 13.29
C GLY A 17 6.16 -8.84 12.98
N ASP A 18 6.58 -8.68 11.71
CA ASP A 18 7.66 -7.79 11.29
C ASP A 18 7.19 -6.63 10.38
N ILE A 19 5.86 -6.43 10.23
CA ILE A 19 5.30 -5.31 9.47
C ILE A 19 5.87 -3.97 9.95
N GLY A 20 6.00 -3.79 11.27
CA GLY A 20 6.57 -2.58 11.86
C GLY A 20 8.05 -2.36 11.50
N GLY A 21 8.84 -3.43 11.46
CA GLY A 21 10.25 -3.39 11.08
C GLY A 21 10.42 -3.04 9.61
N ALA A 22 9.66 -3.70 8.74
CA ALA A 22 9.66 -3.44 7.30
C ALA A 22 9.22 -2.01 6.96
N LEU A 23 8.16 -1.50 7.61
CA LEU A 23 7.75 -0.10 7.45
C LEU A 23 8.86 0.86 7.89
N LYS A 24 9.54 0.58 9.01
CA LYS A 24 10.66 1.42 9.47
C LYS A 24 11.77 1.47 8.42
N LYS A 25 12.11 0.34 7.80
CA LYS A 25 13.11 0.23 6.75
C LYS A 25 12.76 1.09 5.53
N ILE A 26 11.51 1.02 5.05
CA ILE A 26 11.01 1.88 3.94
C ILE A 26 11.28 3.36 4.22
N TRP A 27 11.08 3.79 5.46
CA TRP A 27 11.27 5.20 5.83
C TRP A 27 12.74 5.56 6.01
N SER A 28 13.52 4.73 6.69
CA SER A 28 14.96 4.97 6.88
C SER A 28 15.74 5.03 5.57
N ASP A 29 15.35 4.24 4.55
CA ASP A 29 16.04 4.21 3.27
C ASP A 29 15.78 5.46 2.40
N GLY A 30 14.80 6.32 2.74
CA GLY A 30 14.48 7.53 1.96
C GLY A 30 14.23 8.81 2.76
N GLU A 31 14.68 8.88 4.01
CA GLU A 31 14.51 10.04 4.91
C GLU A 31 14.99 11.40 4.32
N SER A 32 15.92 11.39 3.37
CA SER A 32 16.42 12.61 2.72
C SER A 32 15.50 13.14 1.61
N ALA A 33 14.70 12.29 0.95
CA ALA A 33 13.89 12.64 -0.23
C ALA A 33 12.37 12.47 -0.03
N MET A 34 11.95 11.76 1.01
CA MET A 34 10.54 11.39 1.26
C MET A 34 9.99 12.02 2.55
N ALA A 35 8.73 12.42 2.52
CA ALA A 35 7.96 12.86 3.67
C ALA A 35 6.77 11.91 3.86
N ARG A 36 6.83 11.09 4.92
CA ARG A 36 5.72 10.23 5.33
C ARG A 36 4.54 11.09 5.79
N ALA A 37 3.37 10.89 5.19
CA ALA A 37 2.15 11.54 5.62
C ALA A 37 1.02 10.52 5.73
N SER A 38 0.30 10.54 6.85
CA SER A 38 -0.82 9.65 7.13
C SER A 38 -1.91 10.42 7.84
N LEU A 39 -2.68 11.21 7.09
CA LEU A 39 -3.75 12.05 7.65
C LEU A 39 -4.97 11.23 8.06
N ILE A 40 -5.18 10.08 7.41
CA ILE A 40 -6.30 9.16 7.65
C ILE A 40 -5.83 7.71 7.59
N ASN A 41 -6.61 6.81 8.20
CA ASN A 41 -6.53 5.37 7.94
C ASN A 41 -7.63 5.00 6.94
N LEU A 42 -7.27 4.37 5.81
CA LEU A 42 -8.19 3.90 4.78
C LEU A 42 -8.17 2.38 4.75
N ALA A 43 -9.22 1.72 5.20
CA ALA A 43 -9.37 0.28 5.10
C ALA A 43 -10.23 -0.11 3.89
N VAL A 44 -9.74 -1.03 3.07
CA VAL A 44 -10.43 -1.57 1.90
C VAL A 44 -10.53 -3.08 2.04
N TYR A 45 -11.74 -3.59 2.20
CA TYR A 45 -12.03 -5.01 2.31
C TYR A 45 -12.61 -5.57 1.00
N SER A 46 -12.19 -6.75 0.58
CA SER A 46 -12.78 -7.44 -0.56
C SER A 46 -12.66 -8.96 -0.48
N GLU A 47 -13.74 -9.65 -0.81
CA GLU A 47 -13.77 -11.11 -0.94
C GLU A 47 -13.47 -11.58 -2.37
N LYS A 48 -13.29 -10.64 -3.30
CA LYS A 48 -13.11 -10.95 -4.72
C LYS A 48 -11.66 -11.37 -4.97
N THR A 49 -11.46 -12.50 -5.65
CA THR A 49 -10.13 -12.96 -6.06
C THR A 49 -9.42 -11.93 -6.94
N GLY A 50 -8.12 -11.68 -6.66
CA GLY A 50 -7.32 -10.66 -7.35
C GLY A 50 -7.78 -9.23 -7.09
N SER A 51 -8.44 -8.99 -5.94
CA SER A 51 -8.86 -7.65 -5.52
C SER A 51 -7.72 -6.84 -4.93
N LEU A 52 -6.72 -7.48 -4.32
CA LEU A 52 -5.61 -6.79 -3.66
C LEU A 52 -4.82 -5.91 -4.63
N GLU A 53 -4.47 -6.42 -5.82
CA GLU A 53 -3.72 -5.68 -6.84
C GLU A 53 -4.57 -4.53 -7.41
N LYS A 54 -5.85 -4.79 -7.67
CA LYS A 54 -6.78 -3.77 -8.16
C LYS A 54 -6.99 -2.66 -7.14
N ASN A 55 -7.16 -3.02 -5.87
CA ASN A 55 -7.33 -2.09 -4.78
C ASN A 55 -6.05 -1.32 -4.51
N THR A 56 -4.88 -1.94 -4.66
CA THR A 56 -3.58 -1.26 -4.58
C THR A 56 -3.48 -0.14 -5.62
N GLY A 57 -3.93 -0.38 -6.86
CA GLY A 57 -4.00 0.66 -7.88
C GLY A 57 -4.95 1.80 -7.55
N LEU A 58 -6.12 1.50 -6.98
CA LEU A 58 -7.07 2.51 -6.53
C LEU A 58 -6.50 3.33 -5.35
N ILE A 59 -5.85 2.66 -4.40
CA ILE A 59 -5.18 3.28 -3.25
C ILE A 59 -4.07 4.22 -3.73
N ALA A 60 -3.26 3.80 -4.71
CA ALA A 60 -2.20 4.65 -5.28
C ALA A 60 -2.75 5.99 -5.79
N ARG A 61 -3.88 5.95 -6.52
CA ARG A 61 -4.58 7.14 -7.03
C ARG A 61 -5.20 8.01 -5.94
N ILE A 62 -5.68 7.39 -4.85
CA ILE A 62 -6.17 8.15 -3.68
C ILE A 62 -4.98 8.85 -3.00
N ALA A 63 -3.87 8.14 -2.83
CA ALA A 63 -2.65 8.63 -2.20
C ALA A 63 -2.01 9.81 -2.95
N GLU A 64 -2.25 9.97 -4.26
CA GLU A 64 -1.84 11.15 -5.05
C GLU A 64 -2.38 12.47 -4.47
N ASN A 65 -3.59 12.44 -3.93
CA ASN A 65 -4.31 13.64 -3.51
C ASN A 65 -4.53 13.69 -1.99
N ARG A 66 -4.52 12.53 -1.33
CA ARG A 66 -4.87 12.37 0.09
C ARG A 66 -3.87 11.42 0.76
N ALA A 67 -2.97 11.99 1.56
CA ALA A 67 -2.03 11.21 2.34
C ALA A 67 -2.75 10.29 3.35
N CYS A 68 -2.48 8.98 3.31
CA CYS A 68 -3.15 8.00 4.14
C CYS A 68 -2.23 6.84 4.58
N ARG A 69 -2.68 6.11 5.60
CA ARG A 69 -2.29 4.71 5.83
C ARG A 69 -3.39 3.83 5.26
N ALA A 70 -3.09 3.09 4.21
CA ALA A 70 -4.02 2.17 3.60
C ALA A 70 -3.87 0.75 4.18
N LEU A 71 -5.00 0.11 4.47
CA LEU A 71 -5.10 -1.30 4.82
C LEU A 71 -5.89 -1.98 3.70
N ALA A 72 -5.22 -2.75 2.84
CA ALA A 72 -5.88 -3.54 1.81
C ALA A 72 -6.08 -4.96 2.35
N ILE A 73 -7.33 -5.42 2.43
CA ILE A 73 -7.69 -6.70 3.04
C ILE A 73 -8.41 -7.55 2.00
N GLY A 74 -7.72 -8.57 1.52
CA GLY A 74 -8.24 -9.61 0.64
C GLY A 74 -8.65 -10.82 1.46
N VAL A 75 -9.88 -11.30 1.26
CA VAL A 75 -10.35 -12.51 1.96
C VAL A 75 -10.77 -13.57 0.96
N ASN A 76 -10.10 -14.72 1.02
CA ASN A 76 -10.56 -15.92 0.33
C ASN A 76 -11.45 -16.76 1.27
N ARG A 77 -12.77 -16.61 1.13
CA ARG A 77 -13.76 -17.34 1.95
C ARG A 77 -13.84 -18.83 1.66
N GLU A 78 -13.30 -19.27 0.53
CA GLU A 78 -13.25 -20.69 0.15
C GLU A 78 -11.99 -21.39 0.70
N SER A 79 -11.04 -20.62 1.25
CA SER A 79 -9.84 -21.16 1.87
C SER A 79 -10.19 -22.02 3.08
N LYS A 80 -9.58 -23.19 3.16
CA LYS A 80 -9.65 -24.08 4.33
C LYS A 80 -8.46 -23.90 5.27
N GLU A 81 -7.50 -23.08 4.88
CA GLU A 81 -6.29 -22.81 5.65
C GLU A 81 -6.48 -21.58 6.52
N ASN A 82 -6.09 -21.69 7.79
CA ASN A 82 -6.00 -20.53 8.69
C ASN A 82 -4.65 -19.84 8.48
N ARG A 83 -4.52 -19.16 7.33
CA ARG A 83 -3.30 -18.50 6.89
C ARG A 83 -3.60 -17.04 6.54
N VAL A 84 -2.68 -16.16 6.93
CA VAL A 84 -2.66 -14.75 6.55
C VAL A 84 -1.27 -14.45 6.01
N GLU A 85 -1.23 -13.78 4.87
CA GLU A 85 -0.01 -13.27 4.26
C GLU A 85 -0.01 -11.74 4.44
N ALA A 86 1.15 -11.10 4.36
CA ALA A 86 1.22 -9.66 4.52
C ALA A 86 2.24 -9.05 3.56
N TRP A 87 1.94 -7.85 3.10
CA TRP A 87 2.84 -7.03 2.28
C TRP A 87 2.85 -5.59 2.76
N VAL A 88 3.97 -4.91 2.55
CA VAL A 88 4.11 -3.48 2.78
C VAL A 88 4.52 -2.77 1.51
N ASN A 89 3.93 -1.60 1.27
CA ASN A 89 4.24 -0.75 0.13
C ASN A 89 4.16 0.73 0.50
N ALA A 90 4.80 1.58 -0.29
CA ALA A 90 4.69 3.03 -0.19
C ALA A 90 4.28 3.63 -1.54
N HIS A 91 3.28 4.51 -1.49
CA HIS A 91 2.78 5.27 -2.63
C HIS A 91 3.33 6.69 -2.52
N CYS A 92 4.39 6.98 -3.27
CA CYS A 92 5.09 8.26 -3.24
C CYS A 92 4.81 9.09 -4.49
N HIS A 93 4.45 10.36 -4.27
CA HIS A 93 4.11 11.27 -5.34
C HIS A 93 4.93 12.57 -5.25
N PRO A 94 5.42 13.09 -6.39
CA PRO A 94 6.17 14.34 -6.40
C PRO A 94 5.29 15.52 -6.00
N THR A 95 5.82 16.42 -5.17
CA THR A 95 5.13 17.66 -4.86
C THR A 95 5.33 18.66 -6.00
N ARG A 96 4.28 19.45 -6.33
CA ARG A 96 4.31 20.46 -7.41
C ARG A 96 5.44 21.50 -7.28
N ALA A 97 6.00 21.67 -6.09
CA ALA A 97 7.06 22.64 -5.80
C ALA A 97 8.49 22.09 -6.01
N GLY A 98 8.67 20.88 -6.59
CA GLY A 98 9.99 20.29 -6.80
C GLY A 98 10.71 19.90 -5.50
N GLY A 99 9.96 19.76 -4.40
CA GLY A 99 10.47 19.40 -3.07
C GLY A 99 10.36 17.90 -2.76
N LYS A 100 10.41 17.55 -1.46
CA LYS A 100 10.25 16.18 -0.97
C LYS A 100 8.99 15.52 -1.54
N GLN A 101 9.07 14.22 -1.82
CA GLN A 101 7.90 13.43 -2.22
C GLN A 101 7.02 13.16 -1.01
N ILE A 102 5.70 13.23 -1.17
CA ILE A 102 4.77 12.83 -0.12
C ILE A 102 4.44 11.36 -0.33
N CYS A 103 4.63 10.57 0.72
CA CYS A 103 4.42 9.13 0.67
C CYS A 103 3.33 8.68 1.64
N SER A 104 2.43 7.85 1.15
CA SER A 104 1.43 7.10 1.92
C SER A 104 1.89 5.65 2.06
N GLU A 105 1.64 5.02 3.20
CA GLU A 105 1.92 3.59 3.37
C GLU A 105 0.70 2.75 3.06
N GLN A 106 0.94 1.55 2.55
CA GLN A 106 -0.04 0.51 2.41
C GLN A 106 0.44 -0.74 3.12
N ILE A 107 -0.47 -1.37 3.86
CA ILE A 107 -0.31 -2.70 4.42
C ILE A 107 -1.39 -3.56 3.78
N SER A 108 -0.99 -4.65 3.14
CA SER A 108 -1.92 -5.60 2.52
C SER A 108 -1.96 -6.89 3.31
N PHE A 109 -3.15 -7.51 3.37
CA PHE A 109 -3.43 -8.81 3.97
C PHE A 109 -4.24 -9.67 3.01
#